data_AF-A0A9D5LSL2-F1
#
_entry.id   AF-A0A9D5LSL2-F1
#
_cell.length_a   1.000
_cell.length_b   1.000
_cell.length_c   1.000
_cell.angle_alpha   90.00
_cell.angle_beta   90.00
_cell.angle_gamma   90.00
#
_symmetry.space_group_name_H-M   'P 1'
#
loop_
_entity.id
_entity.type
_entity.pdbx_description
1 polymer ?
#
loop_
_entity_poly.entity_id
_entity_poly.type
_entity_poly.pdbx_seq_one_letter_code
_entity_poly.pdbx_strand_id
1 'polypeptide(L)'
;MFGLFKKSPEEKFRKKVRKGFEASVKDVMPKLMNEPLSDGLMVQAAISTFYNAMRQSPELQVIGLLAQGWIPEAILDEELNRAMKKYLK
;
A
#
# COMPACT_ATOMS: atom_id res chain seq x y z
N MET A 1 11.85 -27.63 14.77
CA MET A 1 12.13 -26.28 15.32
C MET A 1 11.90 -25.26 14.21
N PHE A 2 10.73 -24.62 14.15
CA PHE A 2 10.46 -23.57 13.17
C PHE A 2 11.11 -22.26 13.65
N GLY A 3 12.21 -21.87 13.00
CA GLY A 3 12.88 -20.61 13.25
C GLY A 3 11.94 -19.44 12.98
N LEU A 4 11.43 -18.83 14.06
CA LEU A 4 10.71 -17.56 14.04
C LEU A 4 11.71 -16.44 13.73
N PHE A 5 12.16 -16.34 12.48
CA PHE A 5 12.88 -15.15 12.02
C PHE A 5 11.93 -13.95 12.15
N LYS A 6 12.14 -13.13 13.19
CA LYS A 6 11.43 -11.85 13.33
C LYS A 6 11.70 -11.05 12.05
N LYS A 7 10.65 -10.79 11.26
CA LYS A 7 10.73 -9.91 10.09
C LYS A 7 11.39 -8.57 10.48
N SER A 8 12.27 -8.05 9.62
CA SER A 8 12.88 -6.74 9.81
C SER A 8 11.80 -5.64 9.91
N PRO A 9 12.09 -4.51 10.57
CA PRO A 9 11.16 -3.37 10.59
C PRO A 9 10.71 -2.95 9.18
N GLU A 10 11.63 -2.95 8.22
CA GLU A 10 11.36 -2.69 6.80
C GLU A 10 10.29 -3.65 6.24
N GLU A 11 10.49 -4.95 6.40
CA GLU A 11 9.60 -5.98 5.87
C GLU A 11 8.23 -5.96 6.57
N LYS A 12 8.19 -5.59 7.85
CA LYS A 12 6.93 -5.35 8.58
C LYS A 12 6.19 -4.15 8.00
N PHE A 13 6.89 -3.05 7.75
CA PHE A 13 6.31 -1.85 7.15
C PHE A 13 5.80 -2.11 5.74
N ARG A 14 6.62 -2.74 4.88
CA ARG A 14 6.23 -3.17 3.53
C ARG A 14 4.97 -4.03 3.55
N LYS A 15 4.89 -5.01 4.46
CA LYS A 15 3.69 -5.85 4.62
C LYS A 15 2.47 -5.05 5.09
N LYS A 16 2.64 -4.06 5.97
CA LYS A 16 1.57 -3.17 6.43
C LYS A 16 1.02 -2.33 5.27
N VAL A 17 1.90 -1.65 4.54
CA VAL A 17 1.56 -0.84 3.35
C VAL A 17 0.83 -1.69 2.32
N ARG A 18 1.40 -2.86 1.99
CA ARG A 18 0.80 -3.82 1.05
C ARG A 18 -0.63 -4.17 1.42
N LYS A 19 -0.87 -4.52 2.70
CA LYS A 19 -2.20 -4.86 3.19
C LYS A 19 -3.16 -3.68 3.10
N GLY A 20 -2.68 -2.46 3.35
CA GLY A 20 -3.48 -1.24 3.24
C GLY A 20 -4.00 -1.01 1.81
N PHE A 21 -3.13 -1.14 0.79
CA PHE A 21 -3.57 -1.11 -0.61
C PHE A 21 -4.55 -2.24 -0.95
N GLU A 22 -4.31 -3.46 -0.47
CA GLU A 22 -5.21 -4.58 -0.73
C GLU A 22 -6.58 -4.39 -0.08
N ALA A 23 -6.62 -3.78 1.11
CA ALA A 23 -7.87 -3.43 1.79
C ALA A 23 -8.61 -2.30 1.06
N SER A 24 -7.92 -1.23 0.67
CA SER A 24 -8.58 -0.10 -0.02
C SER A 24 -9.22 -0.52 -1.34
N VAL A 25 -8.58 -1.43 -2.09
CA VAL A 25 -9.19 -2.00 -3.30
C VAL A 25 -10.36 -2.91 -2.94
N LYS A 26 -10.23 -3.80 -1.96
CA LYS A 26 -11.33 -4.69 -1.53
C LYS A 26 -12.57 -3.93 -1.09
N ASP A 27 -12.43 -2.75 -0.50
CA ASP A 27 -13.56 -1.93 -0.06
C ASP A 27 -14.37 -1.33 -1.22
N VAL A 28 -13.77 -1.21 -2.41
CA VAL A 28 -14.45 -0.72 -3.62
C VAL A 28 -14.93 -1.85 -4.52
N MET A 29 -14.36 -3.05 -4.43
CA MET A 29 -14.75 -4.21 -5.26
C MET A 29 -16.27 -4.51 -5.26
N PRO A 30 -17.00 -4.47 -4.13
CA PRO A 30 -18.44 -4.71 -4.12
C PRO A 30 -19.28 -3.61 -4.78
N LYS A 31 -18.68 -2.46 -5.10
CA LYS A 31 -19.35 -1.27 -5.68
C LYS A 31 -19.13 -1.15 -7.19
N LEU A 32 -18.35 -2.04 -7.77
CA LEU A 32 -18.05 -2.06 -9.20
C LEU A 32 -19.31 -2.44 -9.99
N MET A 33 -19.45 -1.83 -11.16
CA MET A 33 -20.66 -1.95 -12.00
C MET A 33 -20.44 -2.85 -13.23
N ASN A 34 -19.28 -3.51 -13.33
CA ASN A 34 -18.81 -4.23 -14.52
C ASN A 34 -18.63 -3.32 -15.74
N GLU A 35 -18.32 -2.06 -15.49
CA GLU A 35 -18.05 -1.03 -16.49
C GLU A 35 -16.54 -0.76 -16.51
N PRO A 36 -15.76 -1.27 -17.48
CA PRO A 36 -14.29 -1.33 -17.40
C PRO A 36 -13.61 -0.01 -17.08
N LEU A 37 -14.08 1.09 -17.69
CA LEU A 37 -13.50 2.42 -17.48
C LEU A 37 -13.83 2.98 -16.09
N SER A 38 -15.11 2.94 -15.70
CA SER A 38 -15.58 3.44 -14.40
C SER A 38 -14.99 2.63 -13.25
N ASP A 39 -14.96 1.31 -13.39
CA ASP A 39 -14.41 0.39 -12.40
C ASP A 39 -12.90 0.59 -12.24
N GLY A 40 -12.18 0.77 -13.36
CA GLY A 40 -10.75 1.13 -13.34
C GLY A 40 -10.48 2.44 -12.60
N LEU A 41 -11.29 3.48 -12.85
CA LEU A 41 -11.18 4.77 -12.15
C LEU A 41 -11.48 4.64 -10.64
N MET A 42 -12.48 3.85 -10.25
CA MET A 42 -12.80 3.61 -8.85
C MET A 42 -11.66 2.91 -8.12
N VAL A 43 -11.07 1.87 -8.73
CA VAL A 43 -9.91 1.17 -8.18
C VAL A 43 -8.69 2.09 -8.09
N GLN A 44 -8.43 2.89 -9.13
CA GLN A 44 -7.33 3.87 -9.12
C GLN A 44 -7.52 4.91 -8.02
N ALA A 45 -8.74 5.45 -7.86
CA ALA A 45 -9.05 6.41 -6.81
C ALA A 45 -8.84 5.82 -5.40
N ALA A 46 -9.22 4.57 -5.17
CA ALA A 46 -9.00 3.88 -3.89
C ALA A 46 -7.51 3.69 -3.58
N ILE A 47 -6.70 3.31 -4.58
CA ILE A 47 -5.25 3.18 -4.45
C ILE A 47 -4.61 4.54 -4.14
N SER A 48 -4.93 5.57 -4.94
CA SER A 48 -4.38 6.93 -4.78
C SER A 48 -4.77 7.55 -3.45
N THR A 49 -6.01 7.33 -2.98
CA THR A 49 -6.48 7.84 -1.68
C THR A 49 -5.67 7.26 -0.54
N PHE A 50 -5.46 5.94 -0.53
CA PHE A 50 -4.63 5.29 0.49
C PHE A 50 -3.18 5.78 0.44
N TYR A 51 -2.59 5.88 -0.75
CA TYR A 51 -1.24 6.39 -0.92
C TYR A 51 -1.08 7.81 -0.34
N ASN A 52 -1.98 8.72 -0.71
CA ASN A 52 -1.95 10.11 -0.24
C ASN A 52 -2.12 10.20 1.27
N ALA A 53 -3.04 9.42 1.85
CA ALA A 53 -3.22 9.36 3.30
C ALA A 53 -1.95 8.90 4.03
N MET A 54 -1.27 7.88 3.49
CA MET A 54 0.00 7.40 4.05
C MET A 54 1.12 8.44 3.91
N ARG A 55 1.26 9.10 2.75
CA ARG A 55 2.27 10.14 2.50
C ARG A 55 2.16 11.32 3.45
N GLN A 56 0.93 11.67 3.83
CA GLN A 56 0.65 12.78 4.75
C GLN A 56 0.63 12.35 6.22
N SER A 57 0.73 11.05 6.50
CA SER A 57 0.62 10.54 7.87
C SER A 57 1.84 10.94 8.72
N PRO A 58 1.61 11.42 9.96
CA PRO A 58 2.69 11.60 10.93
C PRO A 58 3.43 10.29 11.24
N GLU A 59 2.73 9.15 11.12
CA GLU A 59 3.33 7.83 11.31
C GLU A 59 4.48 7.58 10.33
N LEU A 60 4.32 7.95 9.05
CA LEU A 60 5.37 7.80 8.05
C LEU A 60 6.61 8.62 8.40
N GLN A 61 6.43 9.86 8.88
CA GLN A 61 7.53 10.72 9.32
C GLN A 61 8.29 10.12 10.50
N VAL A 62 7.56 9.64 11.51
CA VAL A 62 8.17 8.99 12.69
C VAL A 62 8.93 7.73 12.28
N ILE A 63 8.36 6.90 11.41
CA ILE A 63 9.05 5.71 10.89
C ILE A 63 10.30 6.12 10.12
N GLY A 64 10.25 7.20 9.32
CA GLY A 64 11.39 7.74 8.60
C GLY A 64 12.55 8.14 9.51
N LEU A 65 12.26 8.79 10.64
CA LEU A 65 13.27 9.14 11.64
C LEU A 65 13.92 7.90 12.30
N LEU A 66 13.20 6.79 12.37
CA LEU A 66 13.65 5.54 12.99
C LEU A 66 14.23 4.53 11.98
N ALA A 67 14.07 4.78 10.68
CA ALA A 67 14.46 3.86 9.63
C ALA A 67 15.97 3.95 9.39
N GLN A 68 16.71 2.99 9.94
CA GLN A 68 18.14 2.85 9.66
C GLN A 68 18.34 1.93 8.45
N GLY A 69 18.86 2.50 7.36
CA GLY A 69 19.23 1.74 6.15
C GLY A 69 18.09 1.46 5.16
N TRP A 70 16.91 2.05 5.35
CA TRP A 70 15.80 1.96 4.39
C TRP A 70 14.94 3.24 4.43
N ILE A 71 14.22 3.50 3.35
CA ILE A 71 13.44 4.74 3.17
C ILE A 71 11.95 4.36 3.07
N PRO A 72 11.12 4.68 4.08
CA PRO A 72 9.69 4.31 4.08
C PRO A 72 8.91 4.84 2.88
N GLU A 73 9.26 6.04 2.40
CA GLU A 73 8.69 6.66 1.21
C GLU A 73 8.94 5.82 -0.04
N ALA A 74 10.17 5.32 -0.22
CA ALA A 74 10.51 4.46 -1.35
C ALA A 74 9.69 3.16 -1.32
N ILE A 75 9.49 2.56 -0.15
CA ILE A 75 8.65 1.36 0.00
C ILE A 75 7.19 1.65 -0.35
N LEU A 76 6.69 2.83 0.04
CA LEU A 76 5.34 3.25 -0.29
C LEU A 76 5.16 3.43 -1.80
N ASP A 77 6.14 4.02 -2.49
CA ASP A 77 6.15 4.17 -3.96
C ASP A 77 6.27 2.82 -4.68
N GLU A 78 7.10 1.90 -4.17
CA GLU A 78 7.22 0.55 -4.70
C GLU A 78 5.91 -0.24 -4.58
N GLU A 79 5.26 -0.19 -3.42
CA GLU A 79 3.99 -0.90 -3.20
C GLU A 79 2.82 -0.22 -3.93
N LEU A 80 2.85 1.10 -4.15
CA LEU A 80 1.93 1.79 -5.06
C LEU A 80 2.06 1.22 -6.48
N ASN A 81 3.27 1.19 -7.02
CA ASN A 81 3.53 0.66 -8.36
C ASN A 81 3.11 -0.81 -8.48
N ARG A 82 3.33 -1.62 -7.44
CA ARG A 82 2.84 -3.00 -7.37
C ARG A 82 1.31 -3.04 -7.40
N ALA A 83 0.62 -2.22 -6.62
CA ALA A 83 -0.84 -2.20 -6.56
C ALA A 83 -1.45 -1.79 -7.92
N MET A 84 -0.94 -0.72 -8.53
CA MET A 84 -1.34 -0.27 -9.87
C MET A 84 -1.19 -1.40 -10.89
N LYS A 85 -0.02 -2.05 -10.94
CA LYS A 85 0.23 -3.19 -11.83
C LYS A 85 -0.59 -4.44 -11.52
N LYS A 86 -1.13 -4.58 -10.31
CA LYS A 86 -1.91 -5.75 -9.92
C LYS A 86 -3.39 -5.59 -10.27
N TYR A 87 -3.92 -4.38 -10.12
CA TYR A 87 -5.37 -4.13 -10.14
C TYR A 87 -5.87 -3.31 -11.32
N LEU A 88 -4.99 -2.62 -12.05
CA LEU A 88 -5.35 -1.75 -13.18
C LEU A 88 -4.70 -2.19 -14.51
N LYS A 89 -4.34 -3.46 -14.62
CA LYS A 89 -3.79 -4.04 -15.85
C LYS A 89 -4.88 -4.41 -16.83
#